data_AF-A0A4Y7U783-F1
#
_entry.id   AF-A0A4Y7U783-F1
#
_cell.length_a   1.000
_cell.length_b   1.000
_cell.length_c   1.000
_cell.angle_alpha   90.00
_cell.angle_beta   90.00
_cell.angle_gamma   90.00
#
_symmetry.space_group_name_H-M   'P 1'
#
loop_
_entity.id
_entity.type
_entity.pdbx_description
1 polymer ?
#
loop_
_entity_poly.entity_id
_entity_poly.type
_entity_poly.pdbx_seq_one_letter_code
_entity_poly.pdbx_strand_id
1 'polypeptide(L)'
;MAKFVIHKKGFFYTDEAFESAEGKIGSIVGSFNNLEEAKNEKVKQDLLSIQNFGGMNVVDFFFYKDNYDEVYQQFEDFFSSEFDIKIEDKYYFDFPDVISAEQAKKIHEILNITFHDIVEYENDVILNPDDFNLEESDLGEF
;
A
#
# COMPACT_ATOMS: atom_id res chain seq x y z
N MET A 1 25.30 -12.50 -9.86
CA MET A 1 24.07 -11.83 -10.33
C MET A 1 23.48 -11.13 -9.11
N ALA A 2 22.61 -10.14 -9.26
CA ALA A 2 21.91 -9.57 -8.11
C ALA A 2 20.55 -10.26 -7.98
N LYS A 3 20.03 -10.36 -6.77
CA LYS A 3 18.70 -10.89 -6.47
C LYS A 3 17.81 -9.72 -6.04
N PHE A 4 16.70 -9.53 -6.72
CA PHE A 4 15.73 -8.49 -6.41
C PHE A 4 14.58 -9.10 -5.61
N VAL A 5 14.36 -8.60 -4.40
CA VAL A 5 13.39 -9.19 -3.47
C VAL A 5 12.34 -8.16 -3.13
N ILE A 6 11.08 -8.59 -3.22
CA ILE A 6 9.94 -7.75 -2.90
C ILE A 6 9.63 -7.96 -1.42
N HIS A 7 9.67 -6.89 -0.65
CA HIS A 7 9.28 -6.86 0.76
C HIS A 7 7.98 -6.10 0.93
N LYS A 8 7.13 -6.50 1.89
CA LYS A 8 6.06 -5.63 2.38
C LYS A 8 6.69 -4.41 3.07
N LYS A 9 6.05 -3.24 2.97
CA LYS A 9 6.38 -2.09 3.81
C LYS A 9 5.71 -2.25 5.17
N GLY A 10 6.43 -1.85 6.22
CA GLY A 10 5.77 -1.59 7.50
C GLY A 10 4.85 -0.38 7.36
N PHE A 11 3.59 -0.55 7.77
CA PHE A 11 2.70 0.56 8.05
C PHE A 11 2.30 0.47 9.52
N PHE A 12 2.14 1.61 10.16
CA PHE A 12 1.51 1.69 11.46
C PHE A 12 0.29 2.60 11.35
N TYR A 13 -0.67 2.33 12.21
CA TYR A 13 -1.85 3.17 12.36
C TYR A 13 -1.59 4.09 13.56
N THR A 14 -1.57 5.39 13.34
CA THR A 14 -1.62 6.37 14.42
C THR A 14 -3.07 6.53 14.87
N ASP A 15 -3.32 7.36 15.88
CA ASP A 15 -4.69 7.67 16.31
C ASP A 15 -5.58 8.23 15.17
N GLU A 16 -4.98 8.69 14.08
CA GLU A 16 -5.65 9.50 13.05
C GLU A 16 -5.32 9.12 11.59
N ALA A 17 -4.27 8.32 11.30
CA ALA A 17 -3.91 7.95 9.92
C ALA A 17 -2.96 6.73 9.80
N PHE A 18 -2.86 6.17 8.59
CA PHE A 18 -1.79 5.25 8.21
C PHE A 18 -0.52 6.00 7.85
N GLU A 19 0.59 5.63 8.49
CA GLU A 19 1.92 6.14 8.18
C GLU A 19 2.86 5.00 7.78
N SER A 20 3.72 5.25 6.79
CA SER A 20 4.75 4.30 6.41
C SER A 20 5.89 4.31 7.41
N ALA A 21 6.26 3.15 7.95
CA ALA A 21 7.45 2.99 8.77
C ALA A 21 8.70 3.06 7.87
N GLU A 22 9.26 4.25 7.71
CA GLU A 22 10.42 4.46 6.84
C GLU A 22 11.59 3.54 7.21
N GLY A 23 12.16 2.85 6.21
CA GLY A 23 13.29 1.95 6.37
C GLY A 23 12.97 0.59 7.00
N LYS A 24 11.71 0.32 7.38
CA LYS A 24 11.29 -0.99 7.89
C LYS A 24 10.79 -1.87 6.76
N ILE A 25 11.60 -2.88 6.43
CA ILE A 25 11.23 -3.93 5.47
C ILE A 25 10.54 -5.07 6.20
N GLY A 26 9.34 -5.41 5.76
CA GLY A 26 8.56 -6.52 6.26
C GLY A 26 8.78 -7.79 5.47
N SER A 27 7.84 -8.72 5.60
CA SER A 27 7.94 -10.07 5.07
C SER A 27 8.24 -10.09 3.57
N ILE A 28 9.01 -11.10 3.15
CA ILE A 28 9.30 -11.34 1.75
C ILE A 28 8.04 -11.82 1.02
N VAL A 29 7.71 -11.16 -0.08
CA VAL A 29 6.61 -11.52 -0.99
C VAL A 29 7.11 -12.33 -2.18
N GLY A 30 8.31 -12.02 -2.68
CA GLY A 30 8.87 -12.71 -3.84
C GLY A 30 10.34 -12.39 -4.09
N SER A 31 10.98 -13.19 -4.93
CA SER A 31 12.39 -13.08 -5.29
C SER A 31 12.59 -13.29 -6.79
N PHE A 32 13.35 -12.41 -7.43
CA PHE A 32 13.53 -12.35 -8.87
C PHE A 32 15.01 -12.16 -9.23
N ASN A 33 15.41 -12.62 -10.40
CA ASN A 33 16.77 -12.43 -10.93
C ASN A 33 16.90 -11.18 -11.82
N ASN A 34 15.79 -10.45 -11.98
CA ASN A 34 15.60 -9.36 -12.94
C ASN A 34 14.76 -8.26 -12.29
N LEU A 35 15.24 -7.02 -12.37
CA LEU A 35 14.55 -5.84 -11.83
C LEU A 35 13.20 -5.58 -12.50
N GLU A 36 13.07 -5.83 -13.80
CA GLU A 36 11.83 -5.63 -14.55
C GLU A 36 10.73 -6.59 -14.09
N GLU A 37 11.06 -7.87 -13.90
CA GLU A 37 10.14 -8.84 -13.31
C GLU A 37 9.71 -8.43 -11.90
N ALA A 38 10.66 -8.01 -11.06
CA ALA A 38 10.37 -7.55 -9.71
C ALA A 38 9.44 -6.32 -9.72
N LYS A 39 9.66 -5.35 -10.63
CA LYS A 39 8.79 -4.18 -10.79
C LYS A 39 7.38 -4.56 -11.22
N ASN A 40 7.25 -5.44 -12.21
CA ASN A 40 5.95 -5.90 -12.69
C ASN A 40 5.18 -6.65 -11.60
N GLU A 41 5.86 -7.49 -10.82
CA GLU A 41 5.21 -8.20 -9.72
C GLU A 41 4.87 -7.26 -8.55
N LYS A 42 5.76 -6.32 -8.20
CA LYS A 42 5.51 -5.33 -7.16
C LYS A 42 4.20 -4.59 -7.39
N VAL A 43 3.98 -4.11 -8.63
CA VAL A 43 2.74 -3.43 -9.00
C VAL A 43 1.54 -4.34 -8.76
N LYS A 44 1.57 -5.60 -9.17
CA LYS A 44 0.46 -6.53 -8.90
C LYS A 44 0.19 -6.71 -7.41
N GLN A 45 1.24 -6.83 -6.59
CA GLN A 45 1.11 -7.00 -5.15
C GLN A 45 0.56 -5.75 -4.45
N ASP A 46 0.94 -4.55 -4.92
CA ASP A 46 0.35 -3.29 -4.47
C ASP A 46 -1.15 -3.22 -4.80
N LEU A 47 -1.55 -3.62 -6.02
CA LEU A 47 -2.96 -3.67 -6.41
C LEU A 47 -3.75 -4.71 -5.59
N LEU A 48 -3.19 -5.90 -5.36
CA LEU A 48 -3.80 -6.92 -4.51
C LEU A 48 -4.00 -6.42 -3.07
N SER A 49 -3.09 -5.62 -2.54
CA SER A 49 -3.22 -5.02 -1.21
C SER A 49 -4.41 -4.06 -1.15
N ILE A 50 -4.56 -3.21 -2.18
CA ILE A 50 -5.70 -2.28 -2.28
C ILE A 50 -7.03 -3.03 -2.35
N GLN A 51 -7.08 -4.14 -3.08
CA GLN A 51 -8.30 -4.95 -3.15
C GLN A 51 -8.74 -5.50 -1.79
N ASN A 52 -7.83 -5.61 -0.82
CA ASN A 52 -8.11 -6.09 0.52
C ASN A 52 -8.53 -4.96 1.50
N PHE A 53 -8.59 -3.70 1.07
CA PHE A 53 -9.02 -2.58 1.91
C PHE A 53 -10.54 -2.32 1.89
N GLY A 54 -11.34 -3.21 1.31
CA GLY A 54 -12.79 -3.07 1.34
C GLY A 54 -13.31 -2.88 2.77
N GLY A 55 -14.14 -1.85 2.97
CA GLY A 55 -14.70 -1.48 4.27
C GLY A 55 -13.74 -0.72 5.21
N MET A 56 -12.53 -0.39 4.77
CA MET A 56 -11.63 0.51 5.54
C MET A 56 -11.90 1.97 5.18
N ASN A 57 -11.73 2.86 6.15
CA ASN A 57 -11.84 4.31 5.92
C ASN A 57 -10.75 4.78 4.94
N VAL A 58 -11.17 5.40 3.84
CA VAL A 58 -10.29 5.89 2.78
C VAL A 58 -9.46 7.08 3.27
N VAL A 59 -10.05 7.92 4.12
CA VAL A 59 -9.45 9.15 4.62
C VAL A 59 -8.17 8.88 5.39
N ASP A 60 -8.10 7.76 6.10
CA ASP A 60 -6.93 7.32 6.88
C ASP A 60 -5.65 7.22 6.03
N PHE A 61 -5.75 7.10 4.70
CA PHE A 61 -4.61 7.01 3.79
C PHE A 61 -4.08 8.37 3.29
N PHE A 62 -4.82 9.46 3.48
CA PHE A 62 -4.47 10.76 2.92
C PHE A 62 -4.81 11.97 3.80
N PHE A 63 -5.36 11.77 5.01
CA PHE A 63 -5.79 12.82 5.92
C PHE A 63 -4.71 13.89 6.17
N TYR A 64 -3.47 13.46 6.41
CA TYR A 64 -2.34 14.36 6.68
C TYR A 64 -1.53 14.79 5.46
N LYS A 65 -1.96 14.45 4.24
CA LYS A 65 -1.23 14.86 3.03
C LYS A 65 -1.52 16.32 2.69
N ASP A 66 -0.49 17.05 2.27
CA ASP A 66 -0.60 18.44 1.81
C ASP A 66 -1.62 18.63 0.67
N ASN A 67 -1.90 17.57 -0.09
CA ASN A 67 -2.84 17.54 -1.20
C ASN A 67 -4.21 16.92 -0.83
N TYR A 68 -4.60 16.93 0.44
CA TYR A 68 -5.85 16.33 0.93
C TYR A 68 -7.08 16.66 0.08
N ASP A 69 -7.37 17.96 -0.16
CA ASP A 69 -8.59 18.37 -0.88
C ASP A 69 -8.57 17.92 -2.35
N GLU A 70 -7.38 17.81 -2.97
CA GLU A 70 -7.23 17.28 -4.34
C GLU A 70 -7.54 15.78 -4.38
N VAL A 71 -6.96 15.01 -3.45
CA VAL A 71 -7.19 13.57 -3.34
C VAL A 71 -8.66 13.28 -3.02
N TYR A 72 -9.27 14.06 -2.12
CA TYR A 72 -10.70 13.97 -1.82
C TYR A 72 -11.55 14.18 -3.07
N GLN A 73 -11.30 15.23 -3.87
CA GLN A 73 -12.08 15.49 -5.08
C GLN A 73 -11.96 14.34 -6.09
N GLN A 74 -10.75 13.78 -6.26
CA GLN A 74 -10.55 12.62 -7.12
C GLN A 74 -11.33 11.40 -6.65
N PHE A 75 -11.45 11.19 -5.34
CA PHE A 75 -12.28 10.12 -4.78
C PHE A 75 -13.76 10.40 -4.91
N GLU A 76 -14.23 11.63 -4.70
CA GLU A 76 -15.63 12.00 -4.88
C GLU A 76 -16.09 11.71 -6.31
N ASP A 77 -15.29 12.12 -7.30
CA ASP A 77 -15.55 11.86 -8.73
C ASP A 77 -15.57 10.35 -9.02
N PHE A 78 -14.57 9.61 -8.53
CA PHE A 78 -14.42 8.18 -8.77
C PHE A 78 -15.52 7.35 -8.12
N PHE A 79 -15.90 7.67 -6.87
CA PHE A 79 -16.95 6.97 -6.13
C PHE A 79 -18.32 7.19 -6.78
N SER A 80 -18.59 8.42 -7.23
CA SER A 80 -19.81 8.71 -7.95
C SER A 80 -19.87 8.00 -9.31
N SER A 81 -18.75 7.90 -10.04
CA SER A 81 -18.75 7.33 -11.39
C SER A 81 -18.74 5.79 -11.41
N GLU A 82 -17.97 5.16 -10.52
CA GLU A 82 -17.75 3.71 -10.56
C GLU A 82 -18.66 2.92 -9.62
N PHE A 83 -19.14 3.55 -8.54
CA PHE A 83 -19.91 2.87 -7.51
C PHE A 83 -21.31 3.46 -7.29
N ASP A 84 -21.65 4.58 -7.94
CA ASP A 84 -22.89 5.34 -7.69
C ASP A 84 -23.03 5.74 -6.20
N ILE A 85 -21.89 6.00 -5.55
CA ILE A 85 -21.81 6.40 -4.15
C ILE A 85 -21.57 7.91 -4.07
N LYS A 86 -22.40 8.59 -3.29
CA LYS A 86 -22.17 9.98 -2.90
C LYS A 86 -21.54 10.02 -1.52
N ILE A 87 -20.40 10.69 -1.40
CA ILE A 87 -19.74 10.93 -0.10
C ILE A 87 -20.54 11.99 0.67
N GLU A 88 -21.01 11.64 1.87
CA GLU A 88 -21.79 12.55 2.72
C GLU A 88 -20.91 13.31 3.72
N ASP A 89 -19.83 12.68 4.17
CA ASP A 89 -18.84 13.26 5.08
C ASP A 89 -17.44 13.11 4.48
N LYS A 90 -16.78 14.24 4.19
CA LYS A 90 -15.44 14.23 3.60
C LYS A 90 -14.36 13.67 4.53
N TYR A 91 -14.64 13.63 5.83
CA TYR A 91 -13.70 13.15 6.84
C TYR A 91 -13.91 11.68 7.19
N TYR A 92 -14.99 11.06 6.70
CA TYR A 92 -15.32 9.68 7.02
C TYR A 92 -16.09 9.02 5.89
N PHE A 93 -15.40 8.20 5.09
CA PHE A 93 -16.02 7.34 4.10
C PHE A 93 -15.16 6.11 3.85
N ASP A 94 -15.81 4.96 3.66
CA ASP A 94 -15.14 3.67 3.53
C ASP A 94 -14.95 3.29 2.07
N PHE A 95 -13.89 2.52 1.80
CA PHE A 95 -13.78 1.79 0.55
C PHE A 95 -14.98 0.86 0.35
N PRO A 96 -15.47 0.68 -0.88
CA PRO A 96 -16.47 -0.32 -1.18
C PRO A 96 -15.99 -1.73 -0.80
N ASP A 97 -16.89 -2.57 -0.29
CA ASP A 97 -16.56 -3.94 0.19
C ASP A 97 -15.84 -4.81 -0.86
N VAL A 98 -16.09 -4.54 -2.15
CA VAL A 98 -15.51 -5.29 -3.26
C VAL A 98 -14.88 -4.31 -4.24
N ILE A 99 -13.58 -4.48 -4.46
CA ILE A 99 -12.77 -3.67 -5.39
C ILE A 99 -12.23 -4.58 -6.50
N SER A 100 -12.60 -4.29 -7.74
CA SER A 100 -12.04 -4.96 -8.93
C SER A 100 -10.60 -4.54 -9.21
N ALA A 101 -9.89 -5.28 -10.06
CA ALA A 101 -8.50 -4.94 -10.41
C ALA A 101 -8.35 -3.55 -11.06
N GLU A 102 -9.28 -3.17 -11.93
CA GLU A 102 -9.26 -1.84 -12.58
C GLU A 102 -9.56 -0.73 -11.57
N GLN A 103 -10.49 -0.95 -10.64
CA GLN A 103 -10.77 0.00 -9.56
C GLN A 103 -9.58 0.12 -8.62
N ALA A 104 -8.91 -0.98 -8.27
CA ALA A 104 -7.70 -0.97 -7.44
C ALA A 104 -6.58 -0.17 -8.11
N LYS A 105 -6.42 -0.29 -9.43
CA LYS A 105 -5.47 0.51 -10.19
C LYS A 105 -5.78 1.99 -10.11
N LYS A 106 -7.06 2.37 -10.22
CA LYS A 106 -7.45 3.78 -10.11
C LYS A 106 -7.24 4.33 -8.70
N ILE A 107 -7.59 3.56 -7.66
CA ILE A 107 -7.32 3.91 -6.27
C ILE A 107 -5.81 4.07 -6.03
N HIS A 108 -4.99 3.18 -6.57
CA HIS A 108 -3.52 3.27 -6.49
C HIS A 108 -3.00 4.58 -7.10
N GLU A 109 -3.55 4.99 -8.25
CA GLU A 109 -3.20 6.26 -8.90
C GLU A 109 -3.60 7.47 -8.06
N ILE A 110 -4.80 7.47 -7.46
CA ILE A 110 -5.31 8.57 -6.62
C ILE A 110 -4.48 8.73 -5.35
N LEU A 111 -4.25 7.63 -4.61
CA LEU A 111 -3.50 7.67 -3.36
C LEU A 111 -2.00 7.86 -3.57
N ASN A 112 -1.49 7.45 -4.74
CA ASN A 112 -0.07 7.39 -5.05
C ASN A 112 0.74 6.73 -3.90
N ILE A 113 0.20 5.64 -3.37
CA ILE A 113 0.77 4.89 -2.25
C ILE A 113 1.30 3.55 -2.74
N THR A 114 2.36 3.07 -2.11
CA THR A 114 3.03 1.81 -2.44
C THR A 114 3.11 0.99 -1.17
N PHE A 115 2.77 -0.30 -1.24
CA PHE A 115 2.75 -1.21 -0.09
C PHE A 115 3.95 -2.14 -0.02
N HIS A 116 4.75 -2.16 -1.08
CA HIS A 116 5.92 -3.00 -1.19
C HIS A 116 7.16 -2.18 -1.57
N ASP A 117 8.34 -2.73 -1.27
CA ASP A 117 9.63 -2.24 -1.76
C ASP A 117 10.38 -3.35 -2.49
N ILE A 118 11.23 -2.96 -3.45
CA ILE A 118 12.20 -3.86 -4.06
C ILE A 118 13.56 -3.55 -3.45
N VAL A 119 14.18 -4.56 -2.84
CA VAL A 119 15.53 -4.50 -2.29
C VAL A 119 16.45 -5.38 -3.13
N GLU A 120 17.61 -4.85 -3.50
CA GLU A 120 18.66 -5.58 -4.20
C GLU A 120 19.60 -6.24 -3.19
N TYR A 121 19.79 -7.55 -3.32
CA TYR A 121 20.69 -8.35 -2.50
C TYR A 121 21.80 -8.97 -3.37
N GLU A 122 22.97 -9.12 -2.76
CA GLU A 122 24.04 -9.92 -3.36
C GLU A 122 23.62 -11.40 -3.41
N ASN A 123 24.04 -12.11 -4.46
CA ASN A 123 23.58 -13.48 -4.75
C ASN A 123 23.95 -14.52 -3.69
N ASP A 124 24.97 -14.25 -2.89
CA ASP A 124 25.49 -15.10 -1.83
C ASP A 124 24.79 -14.88 -0.49
N VAL A 125 23.92 -13.86 -0.39
CA VAL A 125 23.07 -13.65 0.79
C VAL A 125 21.94 -14.68 0.81
N ILE A 126 21.98 -15.56 1.80
CA ILE A 126 20.86 -16.47 2.12
C ILE A 126 19.85 -15.69 2.95
N LEU A 127 18.66 -15.48 2.38
CA LEU A 127 17.55 -14.81 3.06
C LEU A 127 16.70 -15.83 3.79
N ASN A 128 16.58 -15.68 5.11
CA ASN A 128 15.62 -16.43 5.90
C ASN A 128 14.34 -15.58 6.06
N PRO A 129 13.17 -16.04 5.56
CA PRO A 129 11.92 -15.28 5.67
C PRO A 129 11.53 -14.89 7.11
N ASP A 130 11.92 -15.72 8.09
CA ASP A 130 11.61 -15.48 9.50
C ASP A 130 12.31 -14.21 10.05
N ASP A 131 13.41 -13.78 9.42
CA ASP A 131 14.15 -12.57 9.80
C ASP A 131 13.39 -11.28 9.45
N PHE A 132 12.27 -11.38 8.70
CA PHE A 132 11.49 -10.25 8.19
C PHE A 132 10.06 -10.21 8.73
N ASN A 133 9.77 -10.94 9.81
CA ASN A 133 8.53 -10.75 10.55
C ASN A 133 8.69 -9.52 11.44
N LEU A 134 8.19 -8.38 10.96
CA LEU A 134 8.09 -7.17 11.79
C LEU A 134 7.16 -7.48 12.96
N GLU A 135 7.70 -7.46 14.17
CA GLU A 135 6.91 -7.45 15.39
C GLU A 135 6.37 -6.03 15.65
N GLU A 136 5.31 -5.90 16.44
CA GLU A 136 4.74 -4.60 16.78
C GLU A 136 5.79 -3.67 17.43
N SER A 137 6.70 -4.23 18.23
CA SER A 137 7.85 -3.52 18.80
C SER A 137 8.84 -2.98 17.75
N ASP A 138 8.87 -3.55 16.55
CA ASP A 138 9.78 -3.10 15.48
C ASP A 138 9.26 -1.87 14.74
N LEU A 139 7.98 -1.53 14.91
CA LEU A 139 7.33 -0.36 14.30
C LEU A 139 7.57 0.93 15.11
N GLY A 140 8.19 0.83 16.29
CA GLY A 140 8.53 1.94 17.18
C GLY A 140 7.68 1.97 18.45
N GLU A 141 8.28 2.35 19.58
CA GLU A 141 7.54 2.69 20.80
C GLU A 141 7.01 4.13 20.69
N PHE A 142 5.77 4.34 21.13
CA PHE A 142 5.15 5.66 21.30
C PHE A 142 4.84 5.91 22.77
#